data_AF-A0A0N8K0C9-F1
#
_entry.id   AF-A0A0N8K0C9-F1
#
_cell.length_a   1.000
_cell.length_b   1.000
_cell.length_c   1.000
_cell.angle_alpha   90.00
_cell.angle_beta   90.00
_cell.angle_gamma   90.00
#
_symmetry.space_group_name_H-M   'P 1'
#
loop_
_entity.id
_entity.type
_entity.pdbx_description
1 polymer ?
#
loop_
_entity_poly.entity_id
_entity_poly.type
_entity_poly.pdbx_seq_one_letter_code
_entity_poly.pdbx_strand_id
1 'polypeptide(L)'
;MSRSPERISSYRRHFEDTSATYQVRVSSPSPTRQDTRHRSASFTRGTTSSLRAQAVGRRTISTAFRARPASVGTGAICVGMGVGAGIGVALDLEAAAAENQEFLSIRSSERQEMIQNRLLETEIEALQNRFVKPSGLRRLYEEQLKEMKRIADQMRMQRDMAIAAKEAMAGQLEMLKAKYEEAVELRKKAELAIEAFRPDVDAATSARIALEKQLENLEVELEFLKRVHKEEIEELMKQIYGVTAVVGVAFSLPDLAAALKQIQHQYDEIAAKSLQEMDTWYSTKFEDLNQASTKHVDRIRSVRQEIAGAKKDIQNKERDLEALKNKKEALEAQIREAQEKHKKELEELQAKIESLQLELKSTKEKIALHLREYQELLNMKMALEIEITTYRKLIEGEDSRLASIFSGISLISGRLGVMAGGVGQLGAIETYAKEQAVEMTERKTVLIRTVKTEDDTMQSDTQERTITISGAADDTDED
;
A
#
# COMPACT_ATOMS: atom_id res chain seq x y z
N MET A 1 87.25 12.12 -16.80
CA MET A 1 86.20 12.27 -17.84
C MET A 1 85.84 10.88 -18.35
N SER A 2 84.60 10.72 -18.79
CA SER A 2 84.00 9.57 -19.51
C SER A 2 83.94 8.21 -18.80
N ARG A 3 82.84 8.00 -18.06
CA ARG A 3 82.28 6.67 -17.78
C ARG A 3 81.42 6.25 -18.98
N SER A 4 81.67 5.06 -19.53
CA SER A 4 80.77 4.39 -20.48
C SER A 4 79.72 3.59 -19.71
N PRO A 5 78.41 3.70 -20.03
CA PRO A 5 77.40 2.77 -19.56
C PRO A 5 76.72 2.06 -20.73
N GLU A 6 77.09 0.80 -20.99
CA GLU A 6 76.28 -0.11 -21.77
C GLU A 6 76.15 -1.45 -21.04
N ARG A 7 74.96 -1.69 -20.49
CA ARG A 7 74.19 -2.95 -20.50
C ARG A 7 72.97 -2.77 -19.60
N ILE A 8 71.91 -2.17 -20.16
CA ILE A 8 70.58 -2.23 -19.57
C ILE A 8 69.90 -3.49 -20.13
N SER A 9 69.49 -4.34 -19.19
CA SER A 9 68.77 -5.60 -19.40
C SER A 9 67.39 -5.39 -20.07
N SER A 10 67.03 -6.32 -20.95
CA SER A 10 65.91 -6.29 -21.89
C SER A 10 64.51 -6.50 -21.27
N TYR A 11 64.28 -6.08 -20.02
CA TYR A 11 62.98 -6.28 -19.34
C TYR A 11 62.10 -5.03 -19.26
N ARG A 12 62.54 -3.88 -19.82
CA ARG A 12 61.84 -2.59 -19.71
C ARG A 12 61.02 -2.17 -20.95
N ARG A 13 60.75 -3.06 -21.89
CA ARG A 13 60.12 -2.72 -23.19
C ARG A 13 58.70 -3.26 -23.43
N HIS A 14 57.96 -3.61 -22.39
CA HIS A 14 56.61 -4.15 -22.57
C HIS A 14 55.54 -3.49 -21.69
N PHE A 15 55.56 -2.19 -21.42
CA PHE A 15 54.39 -1.51 -20.81
C PHE A 15 54.24 -0.02 -21.15
N GLU A 16 54.66 0.44 -22.33
CA GLU A 16 54.28 1.77 -22.81
C GLU A 16 54.04 1.71 -24.33
N ASP A 17 52.79 1.43 -24.71
CA ASP A 17 52.16 1.92 -25.94
C ASP A 17 50.66 1.56 -25.93
N THR A 18 49.85 2.41 -25.30
CA THR A 18 48.53 2.82 -25.82
C THR A 18 48.13 4.12 -25.14
N SER A 19 48.45 5.22 -25.78
CA SER A 19 47.90 6.54 -25.50
C SER A 19 46.40 6.56 -25.81
N ALA A 20 45.57 6.76 -24.79
CA ALA A 20 44.22 7.30 -24.97
C ALA A 20 43.92 8.29 -23.83
N THR A 21 43.72 9.52 -24.24
CA THR A 21 43.50 10.74 -23.46
C THR A 21 42.25 10.66 -22.57
N TYR A 22 42.41 10.68 -21.24
CA TYR A 22 41.43 11.28 -20.33
C TYR A 22 42.15 11.93 -19.14
N GLN A 23 42.12 13.27 -19.10
CA GLN A 23 42.64 14.04 -17.97
C GLN A 23 41.65 13.96 -16.79
N VAL A 24 42.09 13.38 -15.68
CA VAL A 24 41.41 13.48 -14.38
C VAL A 24 41.97 14.69 -13.66
N ARG A 25 41.18 15.77 -13.58
CA ARG A 25 41.43 16.87 -12.63
C ARG A 25 41.02 16.42 -11.25
N VAL A 26 41.98 16.36 -10.34
CA VAL A 26 41.75 16.24 -8.90
C VAL A 26 41.57 17.66 -8.37
N SER A 27 40.45 17.93 -7.70
CA SER A 27 40.25 19.17 -6.94
C SER A 27 39.60 18.82 -5.62
N SER A 28 40.39 18.95 -4.56
CA SER A 28 39.94 18.93 -3.17
C SER A 28 39.03 20.13 -2.89
N PRO A 29 38.07 19.99 -1.97
CA PRO A 29 37.95 21.02 -0.94
C PRO A 29 37.78 20.44 0.48
N SER A 30 38.48 21.08 1.41
CA SER A 30 38.36 20.96 2.87
C SER A 30 37.04 21.57 3.39
N PRO A 31 36.66 21.34 4.67
CA PRO A 31 35.28 21.22 5.11
C PRO A 31 34.67 22.52 5.65
N THR A 32 33.36 22.68 5.52
CA THR A 32 32.58 23.65 6.30
C THR A 32 31.29 23.03 6.86
N ARG A 33 31.27 22.98 8.19
CA ARG A 33 30.22 23.42 9.11
C ARG A 33 28.80 22.83 8.98
N GLN A 34 28.44 22.10 10.03
CA GLN A 34 27.09 21.72 10.45
C GLN A 34 26.07 22.85 10.27
N ASP A 35 24.87 22.48 9.81
CA ASP A 35 23.64 22.95 10.42
C ASP A 35 22.54 21.88 10.32
N THR A 36 22.08 21.47 11.50
CA THR A 36 20.96 20.57 11.76
C THR A 36 19.64 21.31 11.56
N ARG A 37 18.75 20.84 10.69
CA ARG A 37 17.30 21.09 10.82
C ARG A 37 16.46 19.88 10.44
N HIS A 38 15.65 19.51 11.43
CA HIS A 38 14.52 18.59 11.39
C HIS A 38 13.55 18.89 10.24
N ARG A 39 13.05 17.84 9.59
CA ARG A 39 11.65 17.84 9.13
C ARG A 39 11.05 16.45 9.08
N SER A 40 9.98 16.31 9.84
CA SER A 40 9.25 15.10 10.16
C SER A 40 8.53 14.50 8.96
N ALA A 41 8.48 13.17 8.98
CA ALA A 41 7.66 12.33 8.12
C ALA A 41 6.17 12.51 8.43
N SER A 42 5.36 12.63 7.39
CA SER A 42 3.92 12.45 7.46
C SER A 42 3.57 11.11 6.84
N PHE A 43 3.08 10.20 7.69
CA PHE A 43 2.33 9.02 7.28
C PHE A 43 1.00 9.45 6.66
N THR A 44 0.62 8.85 5.53
CA THR A 44 -0.80 8.75 5.15
C THR A 44 -1.17 7.29 4.88
N ARG A 45 -2.27 6.94 5.52
CA ARG A 45 -2.90 5.65 5.69
C ARG A 45 -3.65 5.29 4.41
N GLY A 46 -3.51 4.05 3.96
CA GLY A 46 -4.29 3.50 2.85
C GLY A 46 -5.75 3.29 3.24
N THR A 47 -6.65 3.76 2.39
CA THR A 47 -8.00 3.23 2.24
C THR A 47 -8.34 3.32 0.74
N THR A 48 -8.75 2.21 0.15
CA THR A 48 -10.02 2.10 -0.60
C THR A 48 -10.14 0.71 -1.24
N SER A 49 -11.31 0.14 -0.98
CA SER A 49 -11.92 -0.99 -1.62
C SER A 49 -12.48 -0.63 -3.01
N SER A 50 -12.82 -1.69 -3.74
CA SER A 50 -13.90 -1.77 -4.74
C SER A 50 -13.50 -1.79 -6.22
N LEU A 51 -13.52 -3.02 -6.74
CA LEU A 51 -14.24 -3.47 -7.94
C LEU A 51 -14.13 -2.64 -9.22
N ARG A 52 -13.32 -3.17 -10.13
CA ARG A 52 -13.23 -2.80 -11.54
C ARG A 52 -14.33 -3.51 -12.34
N ALA A 53 -15.36 -2.78 -12.74
CA ALA A 53 -16.20 -3.14 -13.88
C ALA A 53 -15.48 -2.73 -15.18
N GLN A 54 -15.36 -3.66 -16.13
CA GLN A 54 -14.89 -3.36 -17.48
C GLN A 54 -16.03 -2.78 -18.31
N ALA A 55 -15.73 -1.64 -18.94
CA ALA A 55 -16.48 -1.08 -20.05
C ALA A 55 -15.92 -1.62 -21.37
N VAL A 56 -16.79 -1.98 -22.30
CA VAL A 56 -16.53 -1.82 -23.74
C VAL A 56 -17.85 -1.39 -24.37
N GLY A 57 -17.84 -0.24 -25.05
CA GLY A 57 -19.00 0.30 -25.74
C GLY A 57 -19.04 -0.06 -27.21
N ARG A 58 -20.17 0.26 -27.85
CA ARG A 58 -20.28 1.00 -29.13
C ARG A 58 -21.74 1.05 -29.54
N ARG A 59 -22.15 2.19 -30.09
CA ARG A 59 -23.44 2.38 -30.78
C ARG A 59 -23.32 1.83 -32.20
N THR A 60 -24.38 1.22 -32.73
CA THR A 60 -24.79 1.37 -34.13
C THR A 60 -26.31 1.28 -34.23
N ILE A 61 -26.86 2.09 -35.12
CA ILE A 61 -28.28 2.21 -35.48
C ILE A 61 -28.57 1.20 -36.58
N SER A 62 -29.70 0.48 -36.51
CA SER A 62 -30.28 -0.20 -37.68
C SER A 62 -31.79 -0.34 -37.52
N THR A 63 -32.44 -0.21 -38.68
CA THR A 63 -33.84 -0.06 -38.99
C THR A 63 -34.67 -1.35 -38.91
N ALA A 64 -35.99 -1.13 -38.78
CA ALA A 64 -37.11 -1.94 -39.27
C ALA A 64 -37.39 -3.29 -38.57
N PHE A 65 -38.63 -3.42 -38.11
CA PHE A 65 -39.57 -4.52 -38.34
C PHE A 65 -40.61 -4.50 -37.20
N ARG A 66 -41.87 -4.18 -37.52
CA ARG A 66 -42.99 -4.64 -36.69
C ARG A 66 -44.06 -5.20 -37.60
N ALA A 67 -44.17 -6.52 -37.53
CA ALA A 67 -45.15 -7.33 -38.22
C ALA A 67 -46.57 -7.06 -37.69
N ARG A 68 -47.55 -7.04 -38.60
CA ARG A 68 -48.98 -7.21 -38.32
C ARG A 68 -49.24 -8.69 -38.01
N PRO A 69 -50.18 -9.05 -37.12
CA PRO A 69 -50.71 -10.40 -37.14
C PRO A 69 -51.79 -10.53 -38.22
N ALA A 70 -51.73 -11.67 -38.90
CA ALA A 70 -52.59 -12.09 -39.99
C ALA A 70 -53.98 -12.52 -39.51
N SER A 71 -54.97 -12.26 -40.34
CA SER A 71 -56.32 -12.84 -40.29
C SER A 71 -56.29 -14.29 -40.77
N VAL A 72 -56.82 -15.20 -39.97
CA VAL A 72 -57.16 -16.57 -40.37
C VAL A 72 -58.65 -16.59 -40.72
N GLY A 73 -58.95 -17.00 -41.95
CA GLY A 73 -60.28 -17.28 -42.44
C GLY A 73 -60.53 -18.79 -42.57
N THR A 74 -61.80 -19.17 -42.55
CA THR A 74 -62.47 -20.40 -43.07
C THR A 74 -63.83 -20.42 -42.37
N GLY A 75 -65.00 -20.68 -42.93
CA GLY A 75 -65.62 -21.07 -44.20
C GLY A 75 -67.15 -21.06 -43.87
N ALA A 76 -68.14 -21.08 -44.75
CA ALA A 76 -68.32 -21.96 -45.88
C ALA A 76 -69.46 -21.44 -46.78
N ILE A 77 -69.52 -22.05 -47.95
CA ILE A 77 -70.35 -21.81 -49.13
C ILE A 77 -71.78 -22.34 -48.92
N CYS A 78 -72.78 -21.72 -49.56
CA CYS A 78 -73.86 -22.49 -50.18
C CYS A 78 -74.41 -21.77 -51.42
N VAL A 79 -74.13 -22.33 -52.59
CA VAL A 79 -74.81 -22.07 -53.87
C VAL A 79 -75.65 -23.31 -54.16
N GLY A 80 -76.95 -23.13 -54.31
CA GLY A 80 -77.89 -24.18 -54.72
C GLY A 80 -79.03 -23.58 -55.52
N MET A 81 -79.11 -23.92 -56.81
CA MET A 81 -80.19 -23.60 -57.74
C MET A 81 -81.49 -24.35 -57.35
N GLY A 82 -82.64 -23.79 -57.71
CA GLY A 82 -83.76 -24.61 -58.18
C GLY A 82 -85.17 -24.33 -57.62
N VAL A 83 -85.89 -23.45 -58.32
CA VAL A 83 -87.34 -23.47 -58.64
C VAL A 83 -88.37 -23.43 -57.49
N GLY A 84 -89.17 -22.35 -57.47
CA GLY A 84 -90.61 -22.47 -57.24
C GLY A 84 -91.25 -21.45 -56.29
N ALA A 85 -92.19 -20.68 -56.84
CA ALA A 85 -93.23 -19.87 -56.18
C ALA A 85 -92.79 -18.53 -55.57
N GLY A 86 -93.05 -17.46 -56.32
CA GLY A 86 -92.77 -16.10 -55.91
C GLY A 86 -93.82 -15.46 -55.01
N ILE A 87 -93.61 -14.17 -54.76
CA ILE A 87 -94.58 -13.07 -54.65
C ILE A 87 -93.71 -11.82 -54.48
N GLY A 88 -93.98 -10.78 -55.28
CA GLY A 88 -93.19 -9.56 -55.33
C GLY A 88 -93.24 -8.75 -54.03
N VAL A 89 -92.15 -8.06 -53.73
CA VAL A 89 -92.13 -6.96 -52.78
C VAL A 89 -91.42 -5.80 -53.46
N ALA A 90 -92.13 -4.69 -53.61
CA ALA A 90 -91.59 -3.43 -54.11
C ALA A 90 -90.46 -2.97 -53.18
N LEU A 91 -89.36 -2.48 -53.77
CA LEU A 91 -88.27 -1.85 -53.02
C LEU A 91 -88.82 -0.62 -52.29
N ASP A 92 -88.83 -0.69 -50.97
CA ASP A 92 -89.32 0.38 -50.10
C ASP A 92 -88.26 1.49 -50.03
N LEU A 93 -88.39 2.47 -50.93
CA LEU A 93 -87.44 3.57 -51.13
C LEU A 93 -87.28 4.44 -49.88
N GLU A 94 -88.29 4.43 -48.99
CA GLU A 94 -88.36 5.23 -47.76
C GLU A 94 -87.55 4.62 -46.61
N ALA A 95 -87.54 3.28 -46.47
CA ALA A 95 -86.66 2.58 -45.53
C ALA A 95 -85.17 2.74 -45.90
N ALA A 96 -84.85 2.65 -47.20
CA ALA A 96 -83.51 2.91 -47.70
C ALA A 96 -83.06 4.37 -47.54
N ALA A 97 -84.01 5.33 -47.52
CA ALA A 97 -83.72 6.74 -47.28
C ALA A 97 -83.42 7.02 -45.79
N ALA A 98 -84.13 6.38 -44.86
CA ALA A 98 -83.87 6.48 -43.43
C ALA A 98 -82.50 5.90 -43.06
N GLU A 99 -82.14 4.73 -43.59
CA GLU A 99 -80.82 4.12 -43.40
C GLU A 99 -79.70 5.02 -43.94
N ASN A 100 -79.92 5.69 -45.08
CA ASN A 100 -78.98 6.66 -45.63
C ASN A 100 -78.79 7.90 -44.73
N GLN A 101 -79.83 8.37 -44.06
CA GLN A 101 -79.72 9.48 -43.10
C GLN A 101 -78.92 9.07 -41.85
N GLU A 102 -79.14 7.85 -41.34
CA GLU A 102 -78.34 7.32 -40.24
C GLU A 102 -76.87 7.15 -40.66
N PHE A 103 -76.58 6.62 -41.85
CA PHE A 103 -75.20 6.56 -42.38
C PHE A 103 -74.56 7.94 -42.54
N LEU A 104 -75.33 8.97 -42.93
CA LEU A 104 -74.82 10.35 -42.99
C LEU A 104 -74.48 10.88 -41.59
N SER A 105 -75.33 10.60 -40.60
CA SER A 105 -75.10 11.00 -39.21
C SER A 105 -73.88 10.29 -38.60
N ILE A 106 -73.74 8.98 -38.81
CA ILE A 106 -72.59 8.19 -38.38
C ILE A 106 -71.32 8.71 -39.05
N ARG A 107 -71.33 8.90 -40.37
CA ARG A 107 -70.19 9.47 -41.11
C ARG A 107 -69.85 10.90 -40.69
N SER A 108 -70.81 11.65 -40.15
CA SER A 108 -70.56 12.98 -39.58
C SER A 108 -69.93 12.88 -38.19
N SER A 109 -70.38 11.93 -37.35
CA SER A 109 -69.80 11.64 -36.03
C SER A 109 -68.37 11.10 -36.15
N GLU A 110 -68.15 10.14 -37.03
CA GLU A 110 -66.81 9.59 -37.33
C GLU A 110 -65.86 10.67 -37.82
N ARG A 111 -66.34 11.62 -38.63
CA ARG A 111 -65.54 12.77 -39.05
C ARG A 111 -65.20 13.69 -37.88
N GLN A 112 -66.13 13.91 -36.95
CA GLN A 112 -65.90 14.72 -35.76
C GLN A 112 -64.89 14.05 -34.82
N GLU A 113 -65.02 12.75 -34.59
CA GLU A 113 -64.06 11.96 -33.81
C GLU A 113 -62.68 11.90 -34.48
N MET A 114 -62.63 11.79 -35.81
CA MET A 114 -61.37 11.87 -36.56
C MET A 114 -60.69 13.23 -36.38
N ILE A 115 -61.46 14.33 -36.39
CA ILE A 115 -60.94 15.68 -36.12
C ILE A 115 -60.44 15.79 -34.68
N GLN A 116 -61.17 15.25 -33.70
CA GLN A 116 -60.75 15.24 -32.30
C GLN A 116 -59.49 14.40 -32.07
N ASN A 117 -59.42 13.20 -32.64
CA ASN A 117 -58.24 12.34 -32.56
C ASN A 117 -57.04 13.02 -33.20
N ARG A 118 -57.22 13.68 -34.35
CA ARG A 118 -56.15 14.46 -34.98
C ARG A 118 -55.68 15.62 -34.10
N LEU A 119 -56.59 16.29 -33.40
CA LEU A 119 -56.24 17.36 -32.47
C LEU A 119 -55.46 16.82 -31.26
N LEU A 120 -55.92 15.71 -30.68
CA LEU A 120 -55.22 15.02 -29.59
C LEU A 120 -53.83 14.53 -30.03
N GLU A 121 -53.69 13.99 -31.24
CA GLU A 121 -52.38 13.62 -31.80
C GLU A 121 -51.45 14.83 -31.88
N THR A 122 -51.94 15.98 -32.38
CA THR A 122 -51.12 17.20 -32.42
C THR A 122 -50.78 17.74 -31.03
N GLU A 123 -51.67 17.60 -30.04
CA GLU A 123 -51.42 18.01 -28.66
C GLU A 123 -50.40 17.08 -27.97
N ILE A 124 -50.49 15.78 -28.20
CA ILE A 124 -49.51 14.78 -27.75
C ILE A 124 -48.14 15.07 -28.38
N GLU A 125 -48.08 15.33 -29.69
CA GLU A 125 -46.84 15.70 -30.37
C GLU A 125 -46.24 17.01 -29.82
N ALA A 126 -47.08 18.00 -29.51
CA ALA A 126 -46.63 19.27 -28.92
C ALA A 126 -46.05 19.06 -27.51
N LEU A 127 -46.71 18.25 -26.67
CA LEU A 127 -46.23 17.92 -25.33
C LEU A 127 -44.95 17.08 -25.38
N GLN A 128 -44.88 16.06 -26.24
CA GLN A 128 -43.66 15.29 -26.45
C GLN A 128 -42.50 16.19 -26.90
N ASN A 129 -42.74 17.11 -27.84
CA ASN A 129 -41.72 18.06 -28.25
C ASN A 129 -41.25 18.99 -27.12
N ARG A 130 -42.13 19.36 -26.18
CA ARG A 130 -41.81 20.20 -25.02
C ARG A 130 -40.97 19.46 -23.96
N PHE A 131 -41.17 18.16 -23.77
CA PHE A 131 -40.46 17.39 -22.74
C PHE A 131 -39.27 16.57 -23.25
N VAL A 132 -39.29 16.17 -24.52
CA VAL A 132 -38.21 15.40 -25.17
C VAL A 132 -37.08 16.30 -25.64
N LYS A 133 -37.37 17.53 -26.07
CA LYS A 133 -36.33 18.52 -26.37
C LYS A 133 -35.85 19.10 -25.04
N PRO A 134 -34.56 18.94 -24.68
CA PRO A 134 -34.05 19.49 -23.44
C PRO A 134 -34.35 20.98 -23.38
N SER A 135 -34.99 21.44 -22.31
CA SER A 135 -35.14 22.87 -22.04
C SER A 135 -33.75 23.53 -22.05
N GLY A 136 -33.68 24.82 -22.40
CA GLY A 136 -32.38 25.51 -22.52
C GLY A 136 -31.51 25.34 -21.27
N LEU A 137 -32.13 25.39 -20.08
CA LEU A 137 -31.45 25.15 -18.81
C LEU A 137 -30.94 23.71 -18.65
N ARG A 138 -31.73 22.70 -19.02
CA ARG A 138 -31.29 21.29 -19.00
C ARG A 138 -30.11 21.07 -19.95
N ARG A 139 -30.13 21.71 -21.12
CA ARG A 139 -29.02 21.62 -22.09
C ARG A 139 -27.72 22.20 -21.52
N LEU A 140 -27.81 23.35 -20.84
CA LEU A 140 -26.65 23.97 -20.17
C LEU A 140 -26.07 23.05 -19.08
N TYR A 141 -26.91 22.46 -18.22
CA TYR A 141 -26.43 21.52 -17.21
C TYR A 141 -25.84 20.24 -17.82
N GLU A 142 -26.41 19.72 -18.90
CA GLU A 142 -25.85 18.58 -19.63
C GLU A 142 -24.49 18.92 -20.28
N GLU A 143 -24.33 20.13 -20.82
CA GLU A 143 -23.06 20.63 -21.35
C GLU A 143 -22.00 20.78 -20.23
N GLN A 144 -22.36 21.38 -19.10
CA GLN A 144 -21.48 21.50 -17.93
C GLN A 144 -21.07 20.13 -17.38
N LEU A 145 -22.02 19.19 -17.26
CA LEU A 145 -21.74 17.83 -16.81
C LEU A 145 -20.80 17.09 -17.78
N LYS A 146 -20.95 17.31 -19.08
CA LYS A 146 -20.05 16.75 -20.10
C LYS A 146 -18.65 17.33 -19.98
N GLU A 147 -18.51 18.65 -19.79
CA GLU A 147 -17.19 19.26 -19.63
C GLU A 147 -16.52 18.81 -18.32
N MET A 148 -17.25 18.74 -17.22
CA MET A 148 -16.73 18.21 -15.95
C MET A 148 -16.27 16.76 -16.08
N LYS A 149 -17.01 15.91 -16.82
CA LYS A 149 -16.58 14.54 -17.14
C LYS A 149 -15.32 14.52 -18.00
N ARG A 150 -15.24 15.40 -19.01
CA ARG A 150 -14.07 15.54 -19.88
C ARG A 150 -12.82 15.92 -19.08
N ILE A 151 -12.95 16.87 -18.15
CA ILE A 151 -11.88 17.30 -17.26
C ILE A 151 -11.47 16.15 -16.32
N ALA A 152 -12.44 15.44 -15.73
CA ALA A 152 -12.16 14.29 -14.87
C ALA A 152 -11.41 13.18 -15.62
N ASP A 153 -11.80 12.88 -16.86
CA ASP A 153 -11.11 11.91 -17.72
C ASP A 153 -9.69 12.38 -18.08
N GLN A 154 -9.50 13.66 -18.39
CA GLN A 154 -8.17 14.23 -18.62
C GLN A 154 -7.27 14.13 -17.38
N MET A 155 -7.78 14.48 -16.20
CA MET A 155 -7.04 14.34 -14.94
C MET A 155 -6.72 12.86 -14.64
N ARG A 156 -7.65 11.96 -14.95
CA ARG A 156 -7.45 10.51 -14.82
C ARG A 156 -6.31 10.02 -15.72
N MET A 157 -6.27 10.44 -16.98
CA MET A 157 -5.19 10.10 -17.90
C MET A 157 -3.84 10.67 -17.45
N GLN A 158 -3.80 11.93 -17.02
CA GLN A 158 -2.57 12.56 -16.51
C GLN A 158 -2.04 11.83 -15.27
N ARG A 159 -2.92 11.45 -14.34
CA ARG A 159 -2.57 10.63 -13.18
C ARG A 159 -2.01 9.28 -13.59
N ASP A 160 -2.66 8.57 -14.51
CA ASP A 160 -2.20 7.25 -14.97
C ASP A 160 -0.84 7.35 -15.68
N MET A 161 -0.61 8.39 -16.49
CA MET A 161 0.69 8.66 -17.10
C MET A 161 1.78 8.98 -16.06
N ALA A 162 1.45 9.78 -15.04
CA ALA A 162 2.39 10.10 -13.97
C ALA A 162 2.74 8.88 -13.12
N ILE A 163 1.78 8.00 -12.84
CA ILE A 163 2.01 6.73 -12.14
C ILE A 163 2.93 5.83 -12.96
N ALA A 164 2.65 5.65 -14.26
CA ALA A 164 3.51 4.83 -15.13
C ALA A 164 4.94 5.39 -15.23
N ALA A 165 5.10 6.72 -15.33
CA ALA A 165 6.41 7.36 -15.33
C ALA A 165 7.15 7.16 -14.01
N LYS A 166 6.45 7.27 -12.88
CA LYS A 166 7.02 7.00 -11.54
C LYS A 166 7.46 5.54 -11.41
N GLU A 167 6.64 4.59 -11.84
CA GLU A 167 6.96 3.16 -11.82
C GLU A 167 8.18 2.84 -12.70
N ALA A 168 8.25 3.41 -13.90
CA ALA A 168 9.40 3.26 -14.79
C ALA A 168 10.70 3.81 -14.15
N MET A 169 10.63 5.00 -13.53
CA MET A 169 11.77 5.60 -12.83
C MET A 169 12.18 4.79 -11.59
N ALA A 170 11.22 4.24 -10.84
CA ALA A 170 11.50 3.36 -9.71
C ALA A 170 12.23 2.08 -10.17
N GLY A 171 11.77 1.45 -11.25
CA GLY A 171 12.45 0.28 -11.83
C GLY A 171 13.87 0.60 -12.32
N GLN A 172 14.10 1.75 -12.95
CA GLN A 172 15.45 2.20 -13.33
C GLN A 172 16.36 2.40 -12.12
N LEU A 173 15.83 2.98 -11.04
CA LEU A 173 16.56 3.20 -9.80
C LEU A 173 16.92 1.88 -9.11
N GLU A 174 16.02 0.90 -9.09
CA GLU A 174 16.29 -0.44 -8.58
C GLU A 174 17.38 -1.16 -9.39
N MET A 175 17.33 -1.10 -10.72
CA MET A 175 18.38 -1.65 -11.57
C MET A 175 19.75 -0.97 -11.32
N LEU A 176 19.76 0.35 -11.12
CA LEU A 176 20.99 1.08 -10.82
C LEU A 176 21.55 0.72 -9.44
N LYS A 177 20.68 0.56 -8.44
CA LYS A 177 21.06 0.09 -7.10
C LYS A 177 21.68 -1.31 -7.16
N ALA A 178 21.05 -2.24 -7.87
CA ALA A 178 21.58 -3.60 -8.02
C ALA A 178 22.98 -3.60 -8.67
N LYS A 179 23.18 -2.82 -9.74
CA LYS A 179 24.50 -2.65 -10.38
C LYS A 179 25.53 -2.02 -9.45
N TYR A 180 25.12 -1.04 -8.64
CA TYR A 180 25.98 -0.41 -7.66
C TYR A 180 26.41 -1.39 -6.56
N GLU A 181 25.48 -2.16 -6.02
CA GLU A 181 25.76 -3.21 -5.02
C GLU A 181 26.71 -4.27 -5.57
N GLU A 182 26.49 -4.75 -6.81
CA GLU A 182 27.40 -5.67 -7.49
C GLU A 182 28.81 -5.08 -7.64
N ALA A 183 28.92 -3.82 -8.08
CA ALA A 183 30.21 -3.14 -8.21
C ALA A 183 30.93 -2.98 -6.86
N VAL A 184 30.19 -2.68 -5.78
CA VAL A 184 30.74 -2.61 -4.42
C VAL A 184 31.25 -3.98 -3.97
N GLU A 185 30.52 -5.05 -4.21
CA GLU A 185 30.95 -6.40 -3.87
C GLU A 185 32.17 -6.86 -4.68
N LEU A 186 32.24 -6.53 -5.97
CA LEU A 186 33.43 -6.76 -6.80
C LEU A 186 34.63 -5.96 -6.29
N ARG A 187 34.43 -4.70 -5.89
CA ARG A 187 35.49 -3.87 -5.30
C ARG A 187 36.02 -4.47 -4.01
N LYS A 188 35.13 -4.89 -3.09
CA LYS A 188 35.52 -5.57 -1.84
C LYS A 188 36.32 -6.85 -2.12
N LYS A 189 35.88 -7.67 -3.08
CA LYS A 189 36.62 -8.89 -3.48
C LYS A 189 38.02 -8.55 -4.01
N ALA A 190 38.15 -7.49 -4.81
CA ALA A 190 39.45 -7.03 -5.30
C ALA A 190 40.33 -6.47 -4.16
N GLU A 191 39.77 -5.67 -3.25
CA GLU A 191 40.47 -5.16 -2.05
C GLU A 191 40.99 -6.32 -1.17
N LEU A 192 40.17 -7.34 -0.93
CA LEU A 192 40.57 -8.54 -0.18
C LEU A 192 41.67 -9.32 -0.90
N ALA A 193 41.60 -9.44 -2.24
CA ALA A 193 42.65 -10.08 -3.01
C ALA A 193 43.98 -9.31 -2.93
N ILE A 194 43.94 -7.97 -2.99
CA ILE A 194 45.13 -7.12 -2.82
C ILE A 194 45.74 -7.31 -1.43
N GLU A 195 44.91 -7.30 -0.37
CA GLU A 195 45.39 -7.51 0.99
C GLU A 195 45.96 -8.92 1.19
N ALA A 196 45.37 -9.92 0.52
CA ALA A 196 45.89 -11.29 0.53
C ALA A 196 47.25 -11.43 -0.17
N PHE A 197 47.53 -10.64 -1.22
CA PHE A 197 48.84 -10.64 -1.90
C PHE A 197 49.92 -9.85 -1.17
N ARG A 198 49.55 -8.98 -0.23
CA ARG A 198 50.49 -8.18 0.57
C ARG A 198 51.57 -9.01 1.28
N PRO A 199 51.26 -10.08 2.04
CA PRO A 199 52.27 -10.91 2.67
C PRO A 199 53.18 -11.62 1.66
N ASP A 200 52.68 -11.98 0.48
CA ASP A 200 53.50 -12.61 -0.56
C ASP A 200 54.53 -11.63 -1.12
N VAL A 201 54.14 -10.36 -1.32
CA VAL A 201 55.06 -9.29 -1.72
C VAL A 201 56.09 -9.01 -0.61
N ASP A 202 55.66 -8.95 0.65
CA ASP A 202 56.57 -8.77 1.79
C ASP A 202 57.54 -9.96 1.94
N ALA A 203 57.07 -11.18 1.73
CA ALA A 203 57.91 -12.38 1.71
C ALA A 203 58.92 -12.34 0.56
N ALA A 204 58.48 -12.01 -0.66
CA ALA A 204 59.36 -11.91 -1.83
C ALA A 204 60.41 -10.79 -1.67
N THR A 205 60.02 -9.64 -1.13
CA THR A 205 60.95 -8.53 -0.86
C THR A 205 61.97 -8.89 0.23
N SER A 206 61.54 -9.55 1.31
CA SER A 206 62.46 -10.03 2.36
C SER A 206 63.45 -11.07 1.83
N ALA A 207 63.00 -12.00 0.99
CA ALA A 207 63.84 -12.99 0.33
C ALA A 207 64.85 -12.33 -0.61
N ARG A 208 64.43 -11.32 -1.39
CA ARG A 208 65.32 -10.54 -2.25
C ARG A 208 66.41 -9.85 -1.44
N ILE A 209 66.06 -9.16 -0.36
CA ILE A 209 67.03 -8.48 0.52
C ILE A 209 68.01 -9.48 1.15
N ALA A 210 67.53 -10.66 1.57
CA ALA A 210 68.38 -11.70 2.12
C ALA A 210 69.41 -12.20 1.09
N LEU A 211 68.99 -12.41 -0.16
CA LEU A 211 69.87 -12.80 -1.26
C LEU A 211 70.85 -11.69 -1.65
N GLU A 212 70.39 -10.43 -1.70
CA GLU A 212 71.26 -9.26 -1.93
C GLU A 212 72.37 -9.19 -0.88
N LYS A 213 72.05 -9.37 0.40
CA LYS A 213 73.04 -9.40 1.48
C LYS A 213 74.00 -10.58 1.38
N GLN A 214 73.51 -11.76 0.99
CA GLN A 214 74.38 -12.92 0.76
C GLN A 214 75.35 -12.67 -0.40
N LEU A 215 74.88 -12.02 -1.47
CA LEU A 215 75.71 -11.63 -2.60
C LEU A 215 76.79 -10.62 -2.18
N GLU A 216 76.42 -9.56 -1.45
CA GLU A 216 77.37 -8.58 -0.91
C GLU A 216 78.43 -9.25 -0.01
N ASN A 217 78.02 -10.16 0.87
CA ASN A 217 78.94 -10.91 1.72
C ASN A 217 79.93 -11.75 0.90
N LEU A 218 79.46 -12.46 -0.12
CA LEU A 218 80.29 -13.27 -1.01
C LEU A 218 81.26 -12.39 -1.83
N GLU A 219 80.83 -11.21 -2.25
CA GLU A 219 81.71 -10.24 -2.94
C GLU A 219 82.85 -9.77 -2.02
N VAL A 220 82.54 -9.43 -0.76
CA VAL A 220 83.55 -9.04 0.24
C VAL A 220 84.51 -10.18 0.55
N GLU A 221 84.00 -11.41 0.70
CA GLU A 221 84.83 -12.61 0.91
C GLU A 221 85.76 -12.85 -0.28
N LEU A 222 85.25 -12.73 -1.50
CA LEU A 222 86.03 -12.89 -2.73
C LEU A 222 87.13 -11.82 -2.84
N GLU A 223 86.84 -10.56 -2.50
CA GLU A 223 87.85 -9.50 -2.43
C GLU A 223 88.90 -9.74 -1.36
N PHE A 224 88.48 -10.27 -0.20
CA PHE A 224 89.39 -10.64 0.88
C PHE A 224 90.34 -11.76 0.44
N LEU A 225 89.83 -12.87 -0.12
CA LEU A 225 90.68 -13.95 -0.64
C LEU A 225 91.63 -13.45 -1.72
N LYS A 226 91.18 -12.56 -2.61
CA LYS A 226 92.07 -11.95 -3.62
C LYS A 226 93.19 -11.11 -3.01
N ARG A 227 92.92 -10.37 -1.92
CA ARG A 227 93.95 -9.60 -1.20
C ARG A 227 94.95 -10.52 -0.51
N VAL A 228 94.47 -11.50 0.26
CA VAL A 228 95.31 -12.48 0.94
C VAL A 228 96.19 -13.22 -0.06
N HIS A 229 95.62 -13.71 -1.16
CA HIS A 229 96.40 -14.42 -2.18
C HIS A 229 97.48 -13.55 -2.83
N LYS A 230 97.21 -12.25 -3.06
CA LYS A 230 98.22 -11.31 -3.55
C LYS A 230 99.34 -11.10 -2.54
N GLU A 231 98.99 -10.90 -1.27
CA GLU A 231 99.95 -10.74 -0.18
C GLU A 231 100.81 -12.00 -0.01
N GLU A 232 100.21 -13.20 -0.03
CA GLU A 232 100.92 -14.48 0.02
C GLU A 232 101.89 -14.64 -1.16
N ILE A 233 101.47 -14.29 -2.38
CA ILE A 233 102.37 -14.31 -3.55
C ILE A 233 103.53 -13.33 -3.34
N GLU A 234 103.25 -12.10 -2.91
CA GLU A 234 104.30 -11.10 -2.65
C GLU A 234 105.28 -11.56 -1.56
N GLU A 235 104.77 -12.18 -0.50
CA GLU A 235 105.57 -12.70 0.61
C GLU A 235 106.42 -13.91 0.17
N LEU A 236 105.85 -14.86 -0.56
CA LEU A 236 106.59 -15.98 -1.14
C LEU A 236 107.65 -15.49 -2.14
N MET A 237 107.34 -14.49 -2.97
CA MET A 237 108.34 -13.86 -3.84
C MET A 237 109.45 -13.18 -3.02
N LYS A 238 109.12 -12.42 -1.97
CA LYS A 238 110.09 -11.81 -1.05
C LYS A 238 110.95 -12.87 -0.35
N GLN A 239 110.38 -14.00 0.06
CA GLN A 239 111.12 -15.11 0.66
C GLN A 239 112.06 -15.76 -0.36
N ILE A 240 111.62 -16.00 -1.60
CA ILE A 240 112.49 -16.52 -2.66
C ILE A 240 113.68 -15.57 -2.90
N TYR A 241 113.45 -14.25 -2.96
CA TYR A 241 114.51 -13.26 -3.12
C TYR A 241 115.37 -13.06 -1.86
N GLY A 242 114.80 -13.21 -0.67
CA GLY A 242 115.48 -13.05 0.63
C GLY A 242 116.32 -14.27 1.03
N VAL A 243 115.85 -15.49 0.75
CA VAL A 243 116.58 -16.75 0.98
C VAL A 243 117.78 -16.87 0.03
N THR A 244 117.75 -16.21 -1.13
CA THR A 244 118.94 -16.05 -1.98
C THR A 244 119.99 -15.05 -1.45
N ALA A 245 119.72 -14.27 -0.38
CA ALA A 245 120.58 -13.15 0.01
C ALA A 245 121.05 -13.09 1.46
N VAL A 246 120.53 -13.89 2.41
CA VAL A 246 121.02 -13.86 3.80
C VAL A 246 121.02 -15.26 4.41
N VAL A 247 122.12 -15.97 4.24
CA VAL A 247 122.55 -16.98 5.23
C VAL A 247 123.78 -16.42 5.93
N GLY A 248 123.58 -16.02 7.17
CA GLY A 248 124.64 -15.85 8.14
C GLY A 248 124.60 -14.51 8.86
N VAL A 249 123.99 -14.47 10.06
CA VAL A 249 124.59 -13.81 11.23
C VAL A 249 124.09 -14.50 12.50
N ALA A 250 125.03 -14.83 13.38
CA ALA A 250 124.82 -15.41 14.70
C ALA A 250 124.28 -14.37 15.69
N PHE A 251 123.26 -14.75 16.46
CA PHE A 251 122.80 -13.98 17.63
C PHE A 251 123.48 -14.49 18.90
N SER A 252 124.00 -13.57 19.69
CA SER A 252 124.46 -13.78 21.06
C SER A 252 123.29 -14.18 21.94
N LEU A 253 123.37 -15.34 22.62
CA LEU A 253 122.33 -15.89 23.48
C LEU A 253 121.86 -14.85 24.52
N PRO A 254 120.62 -14.34 24.43
CA PRO A 254 119.88 -13.86 25.58
C PRO A 254 119.45 -15.09 26.40
N ASP A 255 119.15 -14.92 27.69
CA ASP A 255 118.70 -16.03 28.56
C ASP A 255 117.44 -16.71 28.01
N LEU A 256 117.68 -17.74 27.21
CA LEU A 256 116.69 -18.47 26.44
C LEU A 256 115.72 -19.21 27.37
N ALA A 257 116.18 -19.56 28.58
CA ALA A 257 115.39 -20.32 29.54
C ALA A 257 114.29 -19.45 30.18
N ALA A 258 114.60 -18.19 30.51
CA ALA A 258 113.59 -17.24 31.01
C ALA A 258 112.58 -16.86 29.92
N ALA A 259 113.07 -16.58 28.70
CA ALA A 259 112.21 -16.28 27.56
C ALA A 259 111.31 -17.48 27.16
N LEU A 260 111.85 -18.71 27.12
CA LEU A 260 111.07 -19.93 26.86
C LEU A 260 110.01 -20.17 27.93
N LYS A 261 110.34 -20.00 29.21
CA LYS A 261 109.36 -20.13 30.30
C LYS A 261 108.26 -19.07 30.22
N GLN A 262 108.60 -17.84 29.87
CA GLN A 262 107.61 -16.77 29.71
C GLN A 262 106.73 -16.98 28.48
N ILE A 263 107.29 -17.44 27.37
CA ILE A 263 106.55 -17.85 26.17
C ILE A 263 105.61 -19.02 26.52
N GLN A 264 106.11 -20.05 27.22
CA GLN A 264 105.30 -21.19 27.66
C GLN A 264 104.15 -20.74 28.57
N HIS A 265 104.43 -19.87 29.55
CA HIS A 265 103.40 -19.32 30.42
C HIS A 265 102.36 -18.49 29.65
N GLN A 266 102.78 -17.69 28.66
CA GLN A 266 101.86 -16.95 27.79
C GLN A 266 100.98 -17.90 26.96
N TYR A 267 101.54 -18.99 26.42
CA TYR A 267 100.76 -20.00 25.72
C TYR A 267 99.79 -20.74 26.64
N ASP A 268 100.21 -21.08 27.86
CA ASP A 268 99.35 -21.71 28.85
C ASP A 268 98.20 -20.77 29.26
N GLU A 269 98.47 -19.48 29.44
CA GLU A 269 97.43 -18.47 29.70
C GLU A 269 96.48 -18.27 28.52
N ILE A 270 96.99 -18.21 27.29
CA ILE A 270 96.17 -18.06 26.08
C ILE A 270 95.30 -19.30 25.89
N ALA A 271 95.84 -20.50 26.09
CA ALA A 271 95.08 -21.75 26.04
C ALA A 271 94.00 -21.80 27.13
N ALA A 272 94.32 -21.39 28.35
CA ALA A 272 93.35 -21.32 29.45
C ALA A 272 92.23 -20.29 29.18
N LYS A 273 92.59 -19.09 28.69
CA LYS A 273 91.63 -18.05 28.29
C LYS A 273 90.74 -18.53 27.14
N SER A 274 91.33 -19.15 26.12
CA SER A 274 90.59 -19.70 24.98
C SER A 274 89.60 -20.78 25.41
N LEU A 275 89.98 -21.67 26.35
CA LEU A 275 89.08 -22.67 26.91
C LEU A 275 87.90 -22.03 27.68
N GLN A 276 88.18 -21.02 28.50
CA GLN A 276 87.16 -20.30 29.27
C GLN A 276 86.21 -19.49 28.36
N GLU A 277 86.75 -18.81 27.35
CA GLU A 277 85.97 -18.10 26.34
C GLU A 277 85.08 -19.05 25.54
N MET A 278 85.60 -20.23 25.20
CA MET A 278 84.83 -21.27 24.54
C MET A 278 83.70 -21.80 25.43
N ASP A 279 83.96 -22.07 26.71
CA ASP A 279 82.95 -22.57 27.66
C ASP A 279 81.85 -21.53 27.91
N THR A 280 82.22 -20.27 28.13
CA THR A 280 81.27 -19.15 28.28
C THR A 280 80.46 -18.91 26.99
N TRP A 281 81.10 -19.03 25.82
CA TRP A 281 80.41 -18.94 24.53
C TRP A 281 79.39 -20.07 24.35
N TYR A 282 79.77 -21.33 24.65
CA TYR A 282 78.84 -22.45 24.60
C TYR A 282 77.70 -22.30 25.62
N SER A 283 78.00 -21.92 26.86
CA SER A 283 76.99 -21.67 27.90
C SER A 283 75.97 -20.63 27.44
N THR A 284 76.45 -19.49 26.94
CA THR A 284 75.58 -18.42 26.40
C THR A 284 74.76 -18.93 25.22
N LYS A 285 75.37 -19.70 24.31
CA LYS A 285 74.67 -20.24 23.14
C LYS A 285 73.57 -21.23 23.53
N PHE A 286 73.83 -22.07 24.52
CA PHE A 286 72.82 -22.99 25.07
C PHE A 286 71.70 -22.24 25.77
N GLU A 287 72.01 -21.21 26.55
CA GLU A 287 71.01 -20.34 27.18
C GLU A 287 70.15 -19.63 26.14
N ASP A 288 70.73 -19.04 25.10
CA ASP A 288 70.00 -18.38 24.01
C ASP A 288 69.03 -19.34 23.31
N LEU A 289 69.49 -20.56 22.98
CA LEU A 289 68.65 -21.58 22.37
C LEU A 289 67.52 -22.02 23.32
N ASN A 290 67.83 -22.19 24.60
CA ASN A 290 66.84 -22.57 25.61
C ASN A 290 65.80 -21.47 25.84
N GLN A 291 66.22 -20.20 25.89
CA GLN A 291 65.33 -19.04 25.99
C GLN A 291 64.45 -18.90 24.75
N ALA A 292 65.00 -19.08 23.54
CA ALA A 292 64.24 -19.04 22.30
C ALA A 292 63.17 -20.17 22.26
N SER A 293 63.55 -21.38 22.67
CA SER A 293 62.64 -22.51 22.81
C SER A 293 61.52 -22.24 23.81
N THR A 294 61.85 -21.73 25.00
CA THR A 294 60.87 -21.39 26.05
C THR A 294 59.90 -20.31 25.56
N LYS A 295 60.40 -19.24 24.95
CA LYS A 295 59.56 -18.17 24.35
C LYS A 295 58.63 -18.73 23.26
N HIS A 296 59.10 -19.68 22.46
CA HIS A 296 58.27 -20.32 21.44
C HIS A 296 57.14 -21.16 22.06
N VAL A 297 57.44 -21.92 23.12
CA VAL A 297 56.43 -22.68 23.88
C VAL A 297 55.38 -21.74 24.50
N ASP A 298 55.80 -20.62 25.09
CA ASP A 298 54.89 -19.64 25.68
C ASP A 298 54.00 -18.96 24.64
N ARG A 299 54.56 -18.61 23.47
CA ARG A 299 53.77 -18.08 22.34
C ARG A 299 52.72 -19.09 21.87
N ILE A 300 53.09 -20.37 21.73
CA ILE A 300 52.13 -21.43 21.37
C ILE A 300 51.03 -21.53 22.43
N ARG A 301 51.38 -21.46 23.73
CA ARG A 301 50.40 -21.49 24.82
C ARG A 301 49.44 -20.29 24.75
N SER A 302 49.95 -19.08 24.51
CA SER A 302 49.12 -17.87 24.33
C SER A 302 48.14 -18.03 23.17
N VAL A 303 48.64 -18.43 21.99
CA VAL A 303 47.80 -18.62 20.80
C VAL A 303 46.73 -19.69 21.04
N ARG A 304 47.07 -20.79 21.72
CA ARG A 304 46.08 -21.83 22.10
C ARG A 304 45.00 -21.27 23.02
N GLN A 305 45.36 -20.41 23.97
CA GLN A 305 44.41 -19.77 24.88
C GLN A 305 43.51 -18.77 24.14
N GLU A 306 44.06 -17.99 23.21
CA GLU A 306 43.30 -17.08 22.34
C GLU A 306 42.31 -17.84 21.45
N ILE A 307 42.74 -18.95 20.84
CA ILE A 307 41.86 -19.84 20.05
C ILE A 307 40.73 -20.40 20.94
N ALA A 308 41.04 -20.84 22.16
CA ALA A 308 40.04 -21.35 23.09
C ALA A 308 39.05 -20.26 23.52
N GLY A 309 39.53 -19.03 23.75
CA GLY A 309 38.70 -17.85 24.03
C GLY A 309 37.77 -17.52 22.86
N ALA A 310 38.32 -17.38 21.66
CA ALA A 310 37.54 -17.13 20.45
C ALA A 310 36.49 -18.22 20.19
N LYS A 311 36.82 -19.49 20.40
CA LYS A 311 35.86 -20.60 20.28
C LYS A 311 34.72 -20.48 21.29
N LYS A 312 35.02 -20.10 22.54
CA LYS A 312 33.98 -19.87 23.57
C LYS A 312 33.10 -18.68 23.20
N ASP A 313 33.68 -17.61 22.67
CA ASP A 313 32.93 -16.43 22.22
C ASP A 313 32.02 -16.74 21.04
N ILE A 314 32.50 -17.51 20.05
CA ILE A 314 31.66 -18.01 18.94
C ILE A 314 30.46 -18.77 19.49
N GLN A 315 30.67 -19.73 20.39
CA GLN A 315 29.57 -20.50 20.98
C GLN A 315 28.60 -19.62 21.79
N ASN A 316 29.10 -18.61 22.49
CA ASN A 316 28.23 -17.66 23.20
C ASN A 316 27.37 -16.85 22.22
N LYS A 317 27.98 -16.36 21.13
CA LYS A 317 27.26 -15.62 20.08
C LYS A 317 26.25 -16.50 19.34
N GLU A 318 26.55 -17.77 19.11
CA GLU A 318 25.60 -18.74 18.55
C GLU A 318 24.38 -18.92 19.46
N ARG A 319 24.58 -19.08 20.77
CA ARG A 319 23.48 -19.17 21.75
C ARG A 319 22.66 -17.88 21.82
N ASP A 320 23.30 -16.72 21.81
CA ASP A 320 22.59 -15.42 21.78
C ASP A 320 21.74 -15.29 20.51
N LEU A 321 22.28 -15.73 19.37
CA LEU A 321 21.58 -15.72 18.09
C LEU A 321 20.37 -16.65 18.10
N GLU A 322 20.51 -17.87 18.62
CA GLU A 322 19.40 -18.81 18.83
C GLU A 322 18.34 -18.25 19.77
N ALA A 323 18.74 -17.64 20.89
CA ALA A 323 17.82 -17.00 21.82
C ALA A 323 17.04 -15.84 21.17
N LEU A 324 17.70 -15.01 20.35
CA LEU A 324 17.05 -13.94 19.60
C LEU A 324 16.11 -14.47 18.51
N LYS A 325 16.47 -15.56 17.82
CA LYS A 325 15.58 -16.26 16.88
C LYS A 325 14.32 -16.77 17.57
N ASN A 326 14.47 -17.46 18.69
CA ASN A 326 13.34 -17.96 19.48
C ASN A 326 12.44 -16.81 19.95
N LYS A 327 13.03 -15.68 20.39
CA LYS A 327 12.26 -14.49 20.78
C LYS A 327 11.50 -13.89 19.59
N LYS A 328 12.13 -13.82 18.41
CA LYS A 328 11.48 -13.35 17.18
C LYS A 328 10.30 -14.25 16.82
N GLU A 329 10.49 -15.56 16.79
CA GLU A 329 9.43 -16.52 16.47
C GLU A 329 8.27 -16.45 17.47
N ALA A 330 8.56 -16.28 18.76
CA ALA A 330 7.54 -16.07 19.80
C ALA A 330 6.75 -14.78 19.59
N LEU A 331 7.42 -13.66 19.26
CA LEU A 331 6.74 -12.40 18.96
C LEU A 331 5.90 -12.49 17.69
N GLU A 332 6.39 -13.14 16.63
CA GLU A 332 5.63 -13.38 15.40
C GLU A 332 4.40 -14.27 15.66
N ALA A 333 4.51 -15.27 16.54
CA ALA A 333 3.39 -16.08 16.97
C ALA A 333 2.35 -15.26 17.76
N GLN A 334 2.79 -14.41 18.70
CA GLN A 334 1.89 -13.51 19.45
C GLN A 334 1.17 -12.52 18.52
N ILE A 335 1.86 -11.95 17.53
CA ILE A 335 1.25 -11.06 16.53
C ILE A 335 0.18 -11.82 15.73
N ARG A 336 0.48 -13.03 15.26
CA ARG A 336 -0.50 -13.86 14.53
C ARG A 336 -1.72 -14.19 15.39
N GLU A 337 -1.51 -14.60 16.64
CA GLU A 337 -2.60 -14.90 17.58
C GLU A 337 -3.47 -13.65 17.85
N ALA A 338 -2.85 -12.49 18.07
CA ALA A 338 -3.58 -11.22 18.25
C ALA A 338 -4.37 -10.83 17.00
N GLN A 339 -3.79 -10.99 15.81
CA GLN A 339 -4.47 -10.75 14.53
C GLN A 339 -5.67 -11.68 14.33
N GLU A 340 -5.53 -12.97 14.66
CA GLU A 340 -6.64 -13.92 14.58
C GLU A 340 -7.75 -13.61 15.59
N LYS A 341 -7.39 -13.22 16.83
CA LYS A 341 -8.37 -12.77 17.83
C LYS A 341 -9.16 -11.55 17.34
N HIS A 342 -8.47 -10.52 16.87
CA HIS A 342 -9.13 -9.33 16.33
C HIS A 342 -9.97 -9.62 15.08
N LYS A 343 -9.50 -10.52 14.22
CA LYS A 343 -10.29 -10.96 13.05
C LYS A 343 -11.59 -11.63 13.50
N LYS A 344 -11.55 -12.52 14.48
CA LYS A 344 -12.75 -13.16 15.06
C LYS A 344 -13.68 -12.13 15.69
N GLU A 345 -13.16 -11.20 16.49
CA GLU A 345 -13.94 -10.11 17.08
C GLU A 345 -14.64 -9.26 16.00
N LEU A 346 -13.95 -8.94 14.90
CA LEU A 346 -14.54 -8.22 13.78
C LEU A 346 -15.64 -9.03 13.09
N GLU A 347 -15.44 -10.33 12.88
CA GLU A 347 -16.44 -11.22 12.31
C GLU A 347 -17.69 -11.32 13.21
N GLU A 348 -17.50 -11.42 14.54
CA GLU A 348 -18.58 -11.44 15.52
C GLU A 348 -19.37 -10.12 15.55
N LEU A 349 -18.67 -8.98 15.56
CA LEU A 349 -19.30 -7.66 15.50
C LEU A 349 -20.07 -7.45 14.18
N GLN A 350 -19.50 -7.90 13.06
CA GLN A 350 -20.17 -7.85 11.76
C GLN A 350 -21.44 -8.70 11.75
N ALA A 351 -21.39 -9.93 12.28
CA ALA A 351 -22.57 -10.78 12.44
C ALA A 351 -23.63 -10.12 13.35
N LYS A 352 -23.21 -9.43 14.42
CA LYS A 352 -24.14 -8.70 15.29
C LYS A 352 -24.81 -7.52 14.57
N ILE A 353 -24.05 -6.78 13.75
CA ILE A 353 -24.60 -5.70 12.91
C ILE A 353 -25.64 -6.27 11.94
N GLU A 354 -25.35 -7.38 11.28
CA GLU A 354 -26.27 -8.03 10.34
C GLU A 354 -27.56 -8.50 11.03
N SER A 355 -27.46 -9.10 12.22
CA SER A 355 -28.63 -9.45 13.05
C SER A 355 -29.48 -8.23 13.39
N LEU A 356 -28.87 -7.13 13.84
CA LEU A 356 -29.59 -5.90 14.17
C LEU A 356 -30.23 -5.24 12.94
N GLN A 357 -29.57 -5.30 11.78
CA GLN A 357 -30.14 -4.84 10.52
C GLN A 357 -31.36 -5.67 10.10
N LEU A 358 -31.33 -6.99 10.33
CA LEU A 358 -32.47 -7.87 10.09
C LEU A 358 -33.64 -7.54 11.01
N GLU A 359 -33.38 -7.38 12.32
CA GLU A 359 -34.39 -6.97 13.31
C GLU A 359 -35.01 -5.61 12.96
N LEU A 360 -34.20 -4.64 12.54
CA LEU A 360 -34.66 -3.33 12.09
C LEU A 360 -35.56 -3.42 10.85
N LYS A 361 -35.22 -4.28 9.88
CA LYS A 361 -36.07 -4.51 8.70
C LYS A 361 -37.40 -5.14 9.11
N SER A 362 -37.37 -6.19 9.94
CA SER A 362 -38.58 -6.87 10.41
C SER A 362 -39.51 -5.93 11.20
N THR A 363 -38.95 -5.08 12.07
CA THR A 363 -39.74 -4.09 12.82
C THR A 363 -40.35 -3.03 11.90
N LYS A 364 -39.62 -2.54 10.89
CA LYS A 364 -40.18 -1.64 9.86
C LYS A 364 -41.33 -2.28 9.09
N GLU A 365 -41.19 -3.54 8.71
CA GLU A 365 -42.26 -4.30 8.03
C GLU A 365 -43.50 -4.43 8.92
N LYS A 366 -43.32 -4.76 10.21
CA LYS A 366 -44.42 -4.80 11.19
C LYS A 366 -45.12 -3.44 11.35
N ILE A 367 -44.35 -2.35 11.43
CA ILE A 367 -44.90 -0.98 11.50
C ILE A 367 -45.71 -0.66 10.24
N ALA A 368 -45.18 -0.99 9.06
CA ALA A 368 -45.89 -0.77 7.79
C ALA A 368 -47.18 -1.58 7.69
N LEU A 369 -47.19 -2.80 8.24
CA LEU A 369 -48.39 -3.64 8.33
C LEU A 369 -49.43 -3.02 9.27
N HIS A 370 -49.03 -2.61 10.48
CA HIS A 370 -49.95 -1.94 11.42
C HIS A 370 -50.52 -0.63 10.89
N LEU A 371 -49.74 0.15 10.15
CA LEU A 371 -50.23 1.36 9.48
C LEU A 371 -51.32 1.05 8.45
N ARG A 372 -51.17 -0.05 7.69
CA ARG A 372 -52.19 -0.51 6.75
C ARG A 372 -53.45 -0.96 7.48
N GLU A 373 -53.32 -1.80 8.50
CA GLU A 373 -54.46 -2.27 9.32
C GLU A 373 -55.20 -1.09 9.97
N TYR A 374 -54.47 -0.09 10.47
CA TYR A 374 -55.06 1.12 11.04
C TYR A 374 -55.85 1.92 10.02
N GLN A 375 -55.32 2.08 8.80
CA GLN A 375 -56.04 2.77 7.72
C GLN A 375 -57.30 2.01 7.29
N GLU A 376 -57.25 0.68 7.22
CA GLU A 376 -58.41 -0.17 6.93
C GLU A 376 -59.49 -0.03 8.01
N LEU A 377 -59.10 -0.04 9.28
CA LEU A 377 -60.02 0.17 10.40
C LEU A 377 -60.64 1.58 10.39
N LEU A 378 -59.84 2.60 10.05
CA LEU A 378 -60.32 3.96 9.89
C LEU A 378 -61.35 4.06 8.74
N ASN A 379 -61.08 3.41 7.61
CA ASN A 379 -62.01 3.36 6.48
C ASN A 379 -63.33 2.68 6.89
N MET A 380 -63.28 1.58 7.65
CA MET A 380 -64.47 0.91 8.18
C MET A 380 -65.23 1.82 9.17
N LYS A 381 -64.53 2.53 10.07
CA LYS A 381 -65.15 3.51 10.97
C LYS A 381 -65.89 4.60 10.20
N MET A 382 -65.27 5.16 9.15
CA MET A 382 -65.91 6.16 8.30
C MET A 382 -67.14 5.60 7.58
N ALA A 383 -67.08 4.36 7.07
CA ALA A 383 -68.22 3.70 6.46
C ALA A 383 -69.38 3.53 7.46
N LEU A 384 -69.10 3.08 8.68
CA LEU A 384 -70.09 2.98 9.75
C LEU A 384 -70.65 4.35 10.17
N GLU A 385 -69.83 5.41 10.22
CA GLU A 385 -70.31 6.77 10.48
C GLU A 385 -71.29 7.23 9.38
N ILE A 386 -70.98 6.94 8.11
CA ILE A 386 -71.90 7.21 7.00
C ILE A 386 -73.20 6.42 7.20
N GLU A 387 -73.14 5.12 7.48
CA GLU A 387 -74.32 4.30 7.76
C GLU A 387 -75.18 4.87 8.90
N ILE A 388 -74.57 5.23 10.03
CA ILE A 388 -75.27 5.85 11.18
C ILE A 388 -75.95 7.15 10.75
N THR A 389 -75.27 8.02 9.99
CA THR A 389 -75.90 9.27 9.51
C THR A 389 -77.05 9.00 8.54
N THR A 390 -76.96 7.96 7.71
CA THR A 390 -78.07 7.56 6.84
C THR A 390 -79.25 6.99 7.62
N TYR A 391 -79.00 6.14 8.62
CA TYR A 391 -80.05 5.62 9.51
C TYR A 391 -80.73 6.75 10.29
N ARG A 392 -79.97 7.72 10.84
CA ARG A 392 -80.53 8.91 11.51
C ARG A 392 -81.45 9.71 10.59
N LYS A 393 -81.02 9.98 9.34
CA LYS A 393 -81.85 10.70 8.35
C LYS A 393 -83.14 9.96 8.00
N LEU A 394 -83.09 8.64 7.89
CA LEU A 394 -84.29 7.83 7.60
C LEU A 394 -85.30 7.88 8.76
N ILE A 395 -84.81 7.81 10.00
CA ILE A 395 -85.63 7.95 11.21
C ILE A 395 -86.22 9.36 11.29
N GLU A 396 -85.44 10.42 11.09
CA GLU A 396 -85.92 11.82 11.05
C GLU A 396 -87.01 12.03 9.96
N GLY A 397 -86.88 11.36 8.81
CA GLY A 397 -87.89 11.36 7.76
C GLY A 397 -89.21 10.68 8.19
N GLU A 398 -89.13 9.54 8.88
CA GLU A 398 -90.31 8.86 9.43
C GLU A 398 -90.93 9.64 10.60
N ASP A 399 -90.13 10.23 11.49
CA ASP A 399 -90.61 11.09 12.58
C ASP A 399 -91.31 12.33 12.02
N SER A 400 -90.82 12.90 10.90
CA SER A 400 -91.47 14.01 10.20
C SER A 400 -92.82 13.57 9.59
N ARG A 401 -92.91 12.36 9.04
CA ARG A 401 -94.15 11.77 8.50
C ARG A 401 -95.16 11.49 9.62
N LEU A 402 -94.71 10.92 10.73
CA LEU A 402 -95.53 10.66 11.91
C LEU A 402 -95.98 11.96 12.60
N ALA A 403 -95.10 12.96 12.73
CA ALA A 403 -95.47 14.29 13.24
C ALA A 403 -96.52 14.97 12.35
N SER A 404 -96.44 14.81 11.02
CA SER A 404 -97.47 15.28 10.09
C SER A 404 -98.81 14.55 10.29
N ILE A 405 -98.79 13.23 10.52
CA ILE A 405 -100.00 12.43 10.81
C ILE A 405 -100.59 12.78 12.20
N PHE A 406 -99.75 12.95 13.23
CA PHE A 406 -100.17 13.34 14.58
C PHE A 406 -100.64 14.79 14.65
N SER A 407 -100.07 15.69 13.85
CA SER A 407 -100.57 17.06 13.69
C SER A 407 -101.94 17.10 12.99
N GLY A 408 -102.34 16.04 12.29
CA GLY A 408 -103.70 15.84 11.78
C GLY A 408 -104.68 15.21 12.78
N ILE A 409 -104.22 14.69 13.93
CA ILE A 409 -105.04 13.92 14.89
C ILE A 409 -105.15 14.59 16.28
N SER A 410 -104.32 15.58 16.61
CA SER A 410 -104.36 16.25 17.93
C SER A 410 -105.33 17.44 18.01
N LEU A 411 -106.65 17.17 18.00
CA LEU A 411 -107.71 18.15 18.32
C LEU A 411 -108.62 17.77 19.50
N ILE A 412 -108.32 16.76 20.32
CA ILE A 412 -109.19 16.40 21.45
C ILE A 412 -108.42 16.12 22.75
N SER A 413 -108.50 17.10 23.68
CA SER A 413 -108.49 16.98 25.16
C SER A 413 -107.17 16.55 25.86
N GLY A 414 -106.62 17.18 26.91
CA GLY A 414 -107.00 18.33 27.73
C GLY A 414 -106.11 18.40 29.00
N ARG A 415 -105.51 19.59 29.23
CA ARG A 415 -105.07 20.26 30.49
C ARG A 415 -104.28 19.51 31.60
N LEU A 416 -103.10 20.05 31.98
CA LEU A 416 -102.83 20.84 33.21
C LEU A 416 -101.30 21.08 33.41
N GLY A 417 -100.89 22.29 33.80
CA GLY A 417 -99.59 22.54 34.46
C GLY A 417 -98.77 23.74 33.94
N VAL A 418 -99.03 24.93 34.50
CA VAL A 418 -98.19 26.14 34.43
C VAL A 418 -96.98 25.94 35.37
N MET A 419 -95.70 26.20 35.05
CA MET A 419 -95.00 27.50 35.13
C MET A 419 -93.51 27.37 34.78
N ALA A 420 -92.98 28.48 34.23
CA ALA A 420 -91.57 28.93 34.12
C ALA A 420 -90.65 28.10 33.19
N GLY A 421 -90.25 28.55 31.99
CA GLY A 421 -89.75 29.87 31.58
C GLY A 421 -88.22 29.76 31.48
N GLY A 422 -87.49 30.11 30.43
CA GLY A 422 -87.72 30.66 29.10
C GLY A 422 -86.33 30.95 28.51
N VAL A 423 -86.24 31.12 27.19
CA VAL A 423 -85.08 31.57 26.39
C VAL A 423 -83.98 30.49 26.21
N GLY A 424 -83.65 29.94 25.04
CA GLY A 424 -83.89 30.32 23.65
C GLY A 424 -82.61 30.86 23.01
N GLN A 425 -81.85 30.05 22.26
CA GLN A 425 -81.18 30.45 21.01
C GLN A 425 -80.54 29.23 20.31
N LEU A 426 -80.87 29.08 19.02
CA LEU A 426 -80.23 28.21 18.03
C LEU A 426 -78.81 28.67 17.67
N GLY A 427 -77.98 27.74 17.18
CA GLY A 427 -76.96 28.07 16.17
C GLY A 427 -75.83 27.05 15.98
N ALA A 428 -75.75 26.50 14.76
CA ALA A 428 -74.58 25.93 14.04
C ALA A 428 -73.77 24.80 14.72
N ILE A 429 -73.82 23.54 14.24
CA ILE A 429 -73.06 23.01 13.09
C ILE A 429 -71.66 23.62 12.98
N GLU A 430 -70.69 22.99 13.66
CA GLU A 430 -69.29 23.09 13.30
C GLU A 430 -68.65 21.70 13.21
N THR A 431 -68.02 21.52 12.07
CA THR A 431 -67.27 20.39 11.56
C THR A 431 -66.05 20.08 12.41
N TYR A 432 -65.95 18.87 12.94
CA TYR A 432 -64.72 18.36 13.54
C TYR A 432 -63.81 17.77 12.45
N ALA A 433 -62.91 18.61 11.93
CA ALA A 433 -61.77 18.20 11.14
C ALA A 433 -60.47 18.45 11.93
N LYS A 434 -59.76 17.35 12.21
CA LYS A 434 -58.32 17.18 12.47
C LYS A 434 -57.51 18.39 12.95
N GLU A 435 -56.92 18.23 14.14
CA GLU A 435 -55.46 18.29 14.32
C GLU A 435 -55.07 17.60 15.63
N GLN A 436 -54.61 16.35 15.54
CA GLN A 436 -53.85 15.73 16.64
C GLN A 436 -52.39 16.15 16.45
N ALA A 437 -51.95 17.08 17.31
CA ALA A 437 -50.56 17.48 17.43
C ALA A 437 -49.67 16.26 17.70
N VAL A 438 -48.54 16.21 16.99
CA VAL A 438 -47.52 15.17 17.08
C VAL A 438 -46.90 15.16 18.48
N GLU A 439 -46.88 13.98 19.09
CA GLU A 439 -46.29 13.71 20.40
C GLU A 439 -44.76 14.00 20.37
N MET A 440 -44.31 14.93 21.21
CA MET A 440 -42.89 15.24 21.38
C MET A 440 -42.18 14.06 22.09
N THR A 441 -41.44 13.23 21.35
CA THR A 441 -40.54 12.24 21.99
C THR A 441 -39.15 12.84 22.21
N GLU A 442 -38.82 13.13 23.47
CA GLU A 442 -37.45 13.44 23.87
C GLU A 442 -36.60 12.16 23.93
N ARG A 443 -35.43 12.17 23.27
CA ARG A 443 -34.41 11.11 23.46
C ARG A 443 -33.11 11.74 23.92
N LYS A 444 -32.65 11.33 25.11
CA LYS A 444 -31.34 11.69 25.67
C LYS A 444 -30.29 10.69 25.17
N THR A 445 -29.31 11.15 24.42
CA THR A 445 -28.16 10.33 23.99
C THR A 445 -26.89 10.83 24.67
N VAL A 446 -26.23 9.98 25.46
CA VAL A 446 -24.98 10.30 26.15
C VAL A 446 -23.82 9.73 25.34
N LEU A 447 -22.88 10.59 24.95
CA LEU A 447 -21.62 10.17 24.33
C LEU A 447 -20.56 10.05 25.43
N ILE A 448 -20.22 8.81 25.79
CA ILE A 448 -19.16 8.53 26.76
C ILE A 448 -17.87 8.33 25.98
N ARG A 449 -16.89 9.22 26.17
CA ARG A 449 -15.52 8.99 25.69
C ARG A 449 -14.67 8.54 26.88
N THR A 450 -14.22 7.28 26.83
CA THR A 450 -13.20 6.77 27.75
C THR A 450 -11.84 6.82 27.08
N VAL A 451 -10.93 7.61 27.62
CA VAL A 451 -9.53 7.64 27.17
C VAL A 451 -8.68 6.91 28.22
N LYS A 452 -7.96 5.87 27.81
CA LYS A 452 -6.94 5.23 28.65
C LYS A 452 -5.62 5.97 28.46
N THR A 453 -5.11 6.60 29.51
CA THR A 453 -3.74 7.11 29.58
C THR A 453 -2.82 6.00 30.11
N GLU A 454 -1.50 6.13 29.87
CA GLU A 454 -0.48 5.09 30.10
C GLU A 454 -0.30 4.65 31.57
N ASP A 455 -1.00 5.29 32.52
CA ASP A 455 -0.91 5.02 33.97
C ASP A 455 -2.19 4.39 34.58
N ASP A 456 -2.96 3.63 33.81
CA ASP A 456 -4.14 2.84 34.27
C ASP A 456 -5.23 3.62 35.03
N THR A 457 -5.21 4.95 34.99
CA THR A 457 -6.25 5.81 35.58
C THR A 457 -7.25 6.22 34.52
N MET A 458 -8.45 5.65 34.58
CA MET A 458 -9.54 5.94 33.65
C MET A 458 -10.15 7.31 33.96
N GLN A 459 -10.03 8.26 33.03
CA GLN A 459 -10.80 9.51 33.06
C GLN A 459 -11.99 9.40 32.10
N SER A 460 -13.21 9.51 32.64
CA SER A 460 -14.45 9.53 31.86
C SER A 460 -14.98 10.96 31.78
N ASP A 461 -15.13 11.48 30.56
CA ASP A 461 -15.76 12.77 30.31
C ASP A 461 -17.16 12.55 29.69
N THR A 462 -18.18 13.14 30.31
CA THR A 462 -19.60 12.94 29.95
C THR A 462 -20.19 14.26 29.46
N GLN A 463 -20.55 14.32 28.18
CA GLN A 463 -21.33 15.43 27.62
C GLN A 463 -22.76 14.95 27.30
N GLU A 464 -23.74 15.62 27.90
CA GLU A 464 -25.15 15.46 27.57
C GLU A 464 -25.51 16.40 26.40
N ARG A 465 -26.20 15.86 25.38
CA ARG A 465 -26.79 16.66 24.31
C ARG A 465 -28.28 16.35 24.23
N THR A 466 -29.11 17.38 24.38
CA THR A 466 -30.57 17.31 24.21
C THR A 466 -30.89 17.66 22.77
N ILE A 467 -31.53 16.75 22.03
CA ILE A 467 -32.01 17.00 20.67
C ILE A 467 -33.53 16.99 20.70
N THR A 468 -34.14 18.16 20.49
CA THR A 468 -35.57 18.33 20.25
C THR A 468 -35.84 18.30 18.76
N ILE A 469 -36.60 17.31 18.28
CA ILE A 469 -37.05 17.24 16.89
C ILE A 469 -38.51 17.67 16.87
N SER A 470 -38.77 18.93 16.51
CA SER A 470 -40.11 19.45 16.24
C SER A 470 -40.44 19.26 14.76
N GLY A 471 -41.49 18.50 14.46
CA GLY A 471 -41.99 18.36 13.10
C GLY A 471 -42.98 19.47 12.76
N ALA A 472 -42.54 20.48 12.01
CA ALA A 472 -43.39 21.34 11.19
C ALA A 472 -42.54 21.87 10.03
N ALA A 473 -43.03 21.68 8.80
CA ALA A 473 -42.50 22.34 7.62
C ALA A 473 -42.98 23.80 7.66
N ASP A 474 -42.05 24.75 7.66
CA ASP A 474 -42.34 26.17 7.56
C ASP A 474 -42.09 26.60 6.11
N ASP A 475 -43.17 26.66 5.33
CA ASP A 475 -43.24 27.44 4.09
C ASP A 475 -43.80 28.82 4.47
N THR A 476 -42.92 29.82 4.61
CA THR A 476 -43.29 31.23 4.43
C THR A 476 -42.12 31.98 3.82
N ASP A 477 -42.25 32.25 2.52
CA ASP A 477 -41.65 33.41 1.86
C ASP A 477 -42.22 34.69 2.49
N GLU A 478 -41.38 35.67 2.82
CA GLU A 478 -41.67 37.11 2.73
C GLU A 478 -40.39 37.94 2.96
N ASP A 479 -39.97 38.60 1.86
CA ASP A 479 -39.06 39.75 1.63
C ASP A 479 -37.71 39.92 2.38
#